data_AF-A0A358BFW7-F1
#
_entry.id   AF-A0A358BFW7-F1
#
_cell.length_a   1.000
_cell.length_b   1.000
_cell.length_c   1.000
_cell.angle_alpha   90.00
_cell.angle_beta   90.00
_cell.angle_gamma   90.00
#
_symmetry.space_group_name_H-M   'P 1'
#
loop_
_entity.id
_entity.type
_entity.pdbx_description
1 polymer ?
#
loop_
_entity_poly.entity_id
_entity_poly.type
_entity_poly.pdbx_seq_one_letter_code
_entity_poly.pdbx_strand_id
1 'polypeptide(L)'
;MSDQTVTESIDTYGYDDALEALRQTAQAMAIMQAVSLAVAAQEDGSVRYDNNNFSRWQPAVDAACARVRVVRDALLNKANIPDGVDWVTSLTILEAAGAALWHTVGDLHGDTALESEQLQSLAEAAMDSLGVMYEELSNVAGDLSRGAV
;
A
#
# COMPACT_ATOMS: atom_id res chain seq x y z
N MET A 1 -24.08 -6.11 -45.01
CA MET A 1 -23.00 -6.15 -44.01
C MET A 1 -23.47 -5.26 -42.89
N SER A 2 -23.89 -5.85 -41.78
CA SER A 2 -24.37 -5.11 -40.62
C SER A 2 -23.16 -4.84 -39.72
N ASP A 3 -22.78 -3.58 -39.60
CA ASP A 3 -21.81 -3.11 -38.60
C ASP A 3 -22.46 -3.28 -37.23
N GLN A 4 -22.07 -4.34 -36.51
CA GLN A 4 -22.30 -4.41 -35.08
C GLN A 4 -21.18 -3.66 -34.39
N THR A 5 -21.40 -2.38 -34.14
CA THR A 5 -20.64 -1.65 -33.10
C THR A 5 -20.93 -2.33 -31.77
N VAL A 6 -20.04 -3.21 -31.34
CA VAL A 6 -20.00 -3.72 -29.97
C VAL A 6 -19.64 -2.54 -29.09
N THR A 7 -20.64 -1.91 -28.49
CA THR A 7 -20.42 -0.95 -27.41
C THR A 7 -20.02 -1.76 -26.18
N GLU A 8 -18.72 -1.96 -25.96
CA GLU A 8 -18.24 -2.42 -24.65
C GLU A 8 -18.69 -1.36 -23.63
N SER A 9 -19.63 -1.75 -22.79
CA SER A 9 -20.04 -0.97 -21.62
C SER A 9 -18.80 -0.81 -20.74
N ILE A 10 -18.23 0.38 -20.71
CA ILE A 10 -17.15 0.70 -19.76
C ILE A 10 -17.74 0.58 -18.36
N ASP A 11 -17.11 -0.24 -17.52
CA ASP A 11 -17.54 -0.46 -16.15
C ASP A 11 -17.32 0.84 -15.35
N THR A 12 -18.36 1.34 -14.69
CA THR A 12 -18.29 2.59 -13.92
C THR A 12 -17.80 2.31 -12.52
N TYR A 13 -16.93 3.17 -11.98
CA TYR A 13 -16.49 3.08 -10.60
C TYR A 13 -17.68 3.30 -9.64
N GLY A 14 -18.01 2.27 -8.87
CA GLY A 14 -19.19 2.23 -8.01
C GLY A 14 -18.88 2.15 -6.51
N TYR A 15 -19.94 2.17 -5.70
CA TYR A 15 -19.84 2.09 -4.25
C TYR A 15 -19.11 0.82 -3.77
N ASP A 16 -19.39 -0.33 -4.40
CA ASP A 16 -18.74 -1.60 -4.05
C ASP A 16 -17.23 -1.59 -4.35
N ASP A 17 -16.81 -0.90 -5.41
CA ASP A 17 -15.38 -0.72 -5.72
C ASP A 17 -14.69 0.15 -4.67
N ALA A 18 -15.36 1.22 -4.23
CA ALA A 18 -14.86 2.08 -3.17
C ALA A 18 -14.73 1.33 -1.82
N LEU A 19 -15.71 0.48 -1.49
CA LEU A 19 -15.63 -0.37 -0.28
C LEU A 19 -14.49 -1.39 -0.37
N GLU A 20 -14.30 -2.02 -1.53
CA GLU A 20 -13.21 -2.97 -1.72
C GLU A 20 -11.85 -2.27 -1.65
N ALA A 21 -11.72 -1.10 -2.27
CA ALA A 21 -10.52 -0.27 -2.20
C ALA A 21 -10.19 0.12 -0.74
N LEU A 22 -11.19 0.57 0.04
CA LEU A 22 -11.05 0.84 1.46
C LEU A 22 -10.54 -0.37 2.24
N ARG A 23 -11.12 -1.54 1.97
CA ARG A 23 -10.72 -2.79 2.61
C ARG A 23 -9.27 -3.15 2.28
N GLN A 24 -8.84 -3.00 1.03
CA GLN A 24 -7.45 -3.25 0.65
C GLN A 24 -6.49 -2.27 1.32
N THR A 25 -6.83 -0.98 1.36
CA THR A 25 -6.02 0.06 2.01
C THR A 25 -5.86 -0.23 3.51
N ALA A 26 -6.95 -0.54 4.22
CA ALA A 26 -6.90 -0.90 5.63
C ALA A 26 -6.04 -2.15 5.88
N GLN A 27 -6.08 -3.13 4.98
CA GLN A 27 -5.22 -4.32 5.06
C GLN A 27 -3.73 -3.97 4.84
N ALA A 28 -3.41 -3.09 3.90
CA ALA A 28 -2.04 -2.61 3.71
C ALA A 28 -1.52 -1.90 4.97
N MET A 29 -2.33 -1.03 5.58
CA MET A 29 -1.99 -0.34 6.83
C MET A 29 -1.71 -1.33 7.96
N ALA A 30 -2.58 -2.31 8.16
CA ALA A 30 -2.42 -3.32 9.20
C ALA A 30 -1.13 -4.15 9.01
N ILE A 31 -0.78 -4.49 7.77
CA ILE A 31 0.47 -5.19 7.45
C ILE A 31 1.67 -4.32 7.81
N MET A 32 1.70 -3.05 7.38
CA MET A 32 2.81 -2.15 7.67
C MET A 32 2.96 -1.85 9.16
N GLN A 33 1.85 -1.72 9.88
CA GLN A 33 1.86 -1.57 11.34
C GLN A 33 2.46 -2.81 12.02
N ALA A 34 2.11 -4.02 11.56
CA ALA A 34 2.69 -5.25 12.08
C ALA A 34 4.20 -5.35 11.78
N VAL A 35 4.65 -4.94 10.59
CA VAL A 35 6.08 -4.88 10.25
C VAL A 35 6.80 -3.89 11.16
N SER A 36 6.28 -2.67 11.32
CA SER A 36 6.85 -1.63 12.18
C SER A 36 7.00 -2.11 13.63
N LEU A 37 5.95 -2.71 14.21
CA LEU A 37 5.99 -3.27 15.56
C LEU A 37 7.01 -4.40 15.70
N ALA A 38 7.12 -5.26 14.68
CA ALA A 38 8.04 -6.38 14.73
C ALA A 38 9.51 -5.97 14.54
N VAL A 39 9.77 -4.89 13.80
CA VAL A 39 11.09 -4.25 13.71
C VAL A 39 11.47 -3.64 15.05
N ALA A 40 10.58 -2.85 15.67
CA ALA A 40 10.83 -2.26 16.99
C ALA A 40 11.07 -3.33 18.08
N ALA A 41 10.30 -4.42 18.07
CA ALA A 41 10.47 -5.53 19.01
C ALA A 41 11.75 -6.36 18.76
N GLN A 42 12.35 -6.25 17.59
CA GLN A 42 13.66 -6.86 17.32
C GLN A 42 14.79 -5.98 17.88
N GLU A 43 14.62 -4.66 17.82
CA GLU A 43 15.61 -3.67 18.27
C GLU A 43 15.73 -3.59 19.78
N ASP A 44 14.61 -3.65 20.50
CA ASP A 44 14.58 -3.68 21.97
C ASP A 44 15.01 -5.06 22.53
N GLY A 45 15.20 -6.05 21.65
CA GLY A 45 15.59 -7.42 22.00
C GLY A 45 14.46 -8.28 22.56
N SER A 46 13.21 -7.81 22.53
CA SER A 46 12.01 -8.55 22.95
C SER A 46 11.77 -9.80 22.09
N VAL A 47 12.15 -9.74 20.81
CA VAL A 47 12.13 -10.86 19.88
C VAL A 47 13.51 -11.05 19.28
N ARG A 48 13.97 -12.31 19.26
CA ARG A 48 15.19 -12.71 18.56
C ARG A 48 14.83 -13.74 17.51
N TYR A 49 15.34 -13.55 16.30
CA TYR A 49 15.20 -14.50 15.23
C TYR A 49 16.53 -15.22 15.02
N ASP A 50 16.50 -16.55 14.92
CA ASP A 50 17.69 -17.38 14.74
C ASP A 50 18.47 -17.01 13.46
N ASN A 51 17.76 -16.49 12.44
CA ASN A 51 18.32 -15.94 11.22
C ASN A 51 17.90 -14.48 11.08
N ASN A 52 18.81 -13.57 11.42
CA ASN A 52 18.60 -12.12 11.38
C ASN A 52 18.69 -11.54 9.94
N ASN A 53 18.13 -12.25 8.96
CA ASN A 53 18.10 -11.79 7.57
C ASN A 53 17.03 -10.72 7.43
N PHE A 54 17.43 -9.47 7.18
CA PHE A 54 16.52 -8.34 6.98
C PHE A 54 15.55 -8.54 5.79
N SER A 55 15.90 -9.40 4.84
CA SER A 55 15.01 -9.89 3.76
C SER A 55 13.73 -10.57 4.26
N ARG A 56 13.61 -10.88 5.55
CA ARG A 56 12.43 -11.53 6.15
C ARG A 56 11.16 -10.67 6.11
N TRP A 57 11.30 -9.35 6.05
CA TRP A 57 10.17 -8.43 6.01
C TRP A 57 9.66 -8.19 4.59
N GLN A 58 10.48 -8.49 3.58
CA GLN A 58 10.14 -8.30 2.17
C GLN A 58 8.81 -8.96 1.77
N PRO A 59 8.51 -10.22 2.13
CA PRO A 59 7.23 -10.83 1.78
C PRO A 59 6.02 -10.12 2.38
N ALA A 60 6.16 -9.53 3.58
CA ALA A 60 5.09 -8.76 4.20
C ALA A 60 4.89 -7.42 3.49
N VAL A 61 5.98 -6.71 3.17
CA VAL A 61 5.89 -5.46 2.40
C VAL A 61 5.34 -5.71 0.98
N ASP A 62 5.76 -6.78 0.31
CA ASP A 62 5.22 -7.20 -0.98
C ASP A 62 3.70 -7.45 -0.90
N ALA A 63 3.23 -8.03 0.20
CA ALA A 63 1.82 -8.22 0.44
C ALA A 63 1.09 -6.87 0.60
N ALA A 64 1.65 -5.90 1.32
CA ALA A 64 1.09 -4.54 1.41
C ALA A 64 1.06 -3.85 0.03
N CYS A 65 2.16 -3.91 -0.74
CA CYS A 65 2.21 -3.41 -2.11
C CYS A 65 1.15 -4.06 -3.00
N ALA A 66 0.93 -5.37 -2.88
CA ALA A 66 -0.10 -6.08 -3.64
C ALA A 66 -1.50 -5.54 -3.34
N ARG A 67 -1.81 -5.18 -2.09
CA ARG A 67 -3.09 -4.56 -1.71
C ARG A 67 -3.28 -3.20 -2.40
N VAL A 68 -2.26 -2.34 -2.38
CA VAL A 68 -2.33 -1.03 -3.05
C VAL A 68 -2.43 -1.18 -4.57
N ARG A 69 -1.79 -2.19 -5.17
CA ARG A 69 -1.95 -2.50 -6.59
C ARG A 69 -3.38 -2.93 -6.95
N VAL A 70 -4.11 -3.62 -6.05
CA VAL A 70 -5.53 -3.90 -6.26
C VAL A 70 -6.36 -2.60 -6.27
N VAL A 71 -6.05 -1.65 -5.37
CA VAL A 71 -6.69 -0.32 -5.39
C VAL A 71 -6.43 0.41 -6.70
N ARG A 72 -5.16 0.43 -7.16
CA ARG A 72 -4.79 0.98 -8.47
C ARG A 72 -5.61 0.34 -9.60
N ASP A 73 -5.69 -0.99 -9.62
CA ASP A 73 -6.38 -1.71 -10.70
C ASP A 73 -7.89 -1.45 -10.68
N ALA A 74 -8.49 -1.25 -9.50
CA ALA A 74 -9.88 -0.82 -9.37
C ALA A 74 -10.11 0.60 -9.88
N LEU A 75 -9.15 1.50 -9.71
CA LEU A 75 -9.22 2.88 -10.20
C LEU A 75 -8.97 2.94 -11.71
N LEU A 76 -7.86 2.39 -12.21
CA LEU A 76 -7.44 2.58 -13.62
C LEU A 76 -8.35 1.92 -14.66
N ASN A 77 -9.11 0.89 -14.29
CA ASN A 77 -9.91 0.12 -15.24
C ASN A 77 -11.37 0.57 -15.36
N LYS A 78 -11.75 1.68 -14.70
CA LYS A 78 -13.15 2.12 -14.62
C LYS A 78 -13.36 3.55 -15.11
N ALA A 79 -14.56 3.85 -15.60
CA ALA A 79 -14.99 5.22 -15.88
C ALA A 79 -15.36 5.97 -14.58
N ASN A 80 -15.27 7.30 -14.61
CA ASN A 80 -15.58 8.21 -13.48
C ASN A 80 -14.77 7.91 -12.22
N ILE A 81 -13.47 7.71 -12.40
CA ILE A 81 -12.52 7.52 -11.29
C ILE A 81 -12.58 8.77 -10.39
N PRO A 82 -12.65 8.61 -9.06
CA PRO A 82 -12.59 9.74 -8.15
C PRO A 82 -11.27 10.51 -8.31
N ASP A 83 -11.38 11.80 -8.62
CA ASP A 83 -10.24 12.71 -8.61
C ASP A 83 -9.77 12.89 -7.16
N GLY A 84 -8.49 12.61 -6.91
CA GLY A 84 -7.85 12.88 -5.62
C GLY A 84 -7.22 11.67 -4.95
N VAL A 85 -7.61 10.43 -5.29
CA VAL A 85 -7.02 9.24 -4.64
C VAL A 85 -5.58 8.99 -5.10
N ASP A 86 -4.61 9.37 -4.27
CA ASP A 86 -3.18 9.21 -4.58
C ASP A 86 -2.61 7.84 -4.17
N TRP A 87 -2.92 6.84 -4.99
CA TRP A 87 -2.34 5.50 -4.85
C TRP A 87 -0.87 5.43 -5.28
N VAL A 88 -0.38 6.37 -6.10
CA VAL A 88 0.97 6.36 -6.66
C VAL A 88 1.99 6.65 -5.56
N THR A 89 1.76 7.71 -4.78
CA THR A 89 2.63 8.07 -3.66
C THR A 89 2.67 6.94 -2.63
N SER A 90 1.51 6.42 -2.25
CA SER A 90 1.40 5.31 -1.29
C SER A 90 2.16 4.06 -1.75
N LEU A 91 2.02 3.66 -3.02
CA LEU A 91 2.73 2.51 -3.57
C LEU A 91 4.25 2.77 -3.61
N THR A 92 4.67 3.97 -4.02
CA THR A 92 6.10 4.34 -4.12
C THR A 92 6.77 4.27 -2.75
N ILE A 93 6.12 4.77 -1.70
CA ILE A 93 6.66 4.75 -0.33
C ILE A 93 6.76 3.31 0.18
N LEU A 94 5.76 2.45 -0.09
CA LEU A 94 5.81 1.03 0.27
C LEU A 94 6.94 0.29 -0.45
N GLU A 95 7.13 0.54 -1.75
CA GLU A 95 8.22 -0.06 -2.52
C GLU A 95 9.59 0.41 -2.01
N ALA A 96 9.71 1.69 -1.64
CA ALA A 96 10.90 2.23 -1.00
C ALA A 96 11.17 1.60 0.38
N ALA A 97 10.13 1.39 1.20
CA ALA A 97 10.24 0.71 2.48
C ALA A 97 10.67 -0.76 2.30
N GLY A 98 10.17 -1.46 1.28
CA GLY A 98 10.61 -2.80 0.92
C GLY A 98 12.08 -2.82 0.54
N ALA A 99 12.49 -1.93 -0.38
CA ALA A 99 13.90 -1.81 -0.79
C ALA A 99 14.82 -1.49 0.40
N ALA A 100 14.41 -0.59 1.29
CA ALA A 100 15.14 -0.24 2.52
C ALA A 100 15.33 -1.45 3.45
N LEU A 101 14.28 -2.24 3.65
CA LEU A 101 14.32 -3.47 4.45
C LEU A 101 15.11 -4.59 3.76
N TRP A 102 15.23 -4.57 2.43
CA TRP A 102 16.05 -5.51 1.65
C TRP A 102 17.55 -5.14 1.65
N HIS A 103 17.89 -3.87 1.44
CA HIS A 103 19.27 -3.39 1.27
C HIS A 103 20.11 -3.37 2.56
N THR A 104 19.49 -3.56 3.72
CA THR A 104 20.22 -3.88 4.97
C THR A 104 20.87 -5.27 4.93
N VAL A 105 20.54 -6.11 3.93
CA VAL A 105 21.23 -7.36 3.63
C VAL A 105 22.39 -7.11 2.66
N GLY A 106 23.52 -6.67 3.23
CA GLY A 106 24.82 -6.85 2.63
C GLY A 106 25.25 -5.72 1.71
N ASP A 107 26.08 -4.84 2.28
CA ASP A 107 27.28 -4.49 1.55
C ASP A 107 28.52 -4.99 2.30
N LEU A 108 29.32 -5.75 1.56
CA LEU A 108 30.63 -6.28 1.95
C LEU A 108 31.69 -5.16 2.08
N HIS A 109 31.31 -3.88 1.99
CA HIS A 109 32.22 -2.72 1.93
C HIS A 109 31.78 -1.50 2.75
N GLY A 110 30.96 -1.67 3.79
CA GLY A 110 30.92 -0.71 4.90
C GLY A 110 30.16 0.61 4.69
N ASP A 111 29.26 0.72 3.72
CA ASP A 111 28.39 1.89 3.60
C ASP A 111 26.90 1.53 3.82
N THR A 112 26.41 1.99 4.98
CA THR A 112 25.04 2.37 5.35
C THR A 112 23.89 1.38 5.11
N ALA A 113 23.85 0.33 5.93
CA ALA A 113 22.55 -0.21 6.36
C ALA A 113 21.74 0.94 6.99
N LEU A 114 20.49 1.12 6.58
CA LEU A 114 19.60 2.09 7.22
C LEU A 114 19.50 1.77 8.72
N GLU A 115 19.65 2.80 9.54
CA GLU A 115 19.43 2.66 10.97
C GLU A 115 17.95 2.39 11.23
N SER A 116 17.70 1.66 12.30
CA SER A 116 16.39 1.40 12.90
C SER A 116 15.42 2.59 12.87
N GLU A 117 15.89 3.77 13.27
CA GLU A 117 15.11 5.01 13.26
C GLU A 117 14.65 5.41 11.84
N GLN A 118 15.47 5.16 10.83
CA GLN A 118 15.16 5.47 9.43
C GLN A 118 14.14 4.48 8.85
N LEU A 119 14.24 3.20 9.22
CA LEU A 119 13.23 2.19 8.86
C LEU A 119 11.88 2.50 9.52
N GLN A 120 11.90 2.93 10.78
CA GLN A 120 10.70 3.33 11.49
C GLN A 120 10.06 4.58 10.86
N SER A 121 10.87 5.60 10.52
CA SER A 121 10.38 6.79 9.81
C SER A 121 9.78 6.46 8.44
N LEU A 122 10.36 5.52 7.70
CA LEU A 122 9.79 5.05 6.42
C LEU A 122 8.47 4.30 6.61
N ALA A 123 8.37 3.46 7.65
CA ALA A 123 7.14 2.76 7.96
C ALA A 123 6.03 3.73 8.39
N GLU A 124 6.36 4.76 9.18
CA GLU A 124 5.44 5.85 9.55
C GLU A 124 4.98 6.63 8.32
N ALA A 125 5.89 7.04 7.43
CA ALA A 125 5.53 7.70 6.19
C ALA A 125 4.63 6.84 5.29
N ALA A 126 4.85 5.52 5.25
CA ALA A 126 3.97 4.59 4.55
C ALA A 126 2.58 4.54 5.17
N MET A 127 2.49 4.47 6.50
CA MET A 127 1.20 4.46 7.23
C MET A 127 0.45 5.78 7.05
N ASP A 128 1.13 6.93 7.12
CA ASP A 128 0.52 8.25 6.92
C ASP A 128 -0.04 8.39 5.50
N SER A 129 0.74 8.01 4.48
CA SER A 129 0.30 8.04 3.08
C SER A 129 -0.92 7.13 2.85
N LEU A 130 -0.89 5.91 3.40
CA LEU A 130 -2.02 4.99 3.33
C LEU A 130 -3.25 5.53 4.08
N GLY A 131 -3.04 6.25 5.19
CA GLY A 131 -4.09 6.91 5.96
C GLY A 131 -4.80 8.00 5.16
N VAL A 132 -4.05 8.85 4.47
CA VAL A 132 -4.61 9.86 3.55
C VAL A 132 -5.44 9.18 2.45
N MET A 133 -4.89 8.16 1.79
CA MET A 133 -5.60 7.41 0.76
C MET A 133 -6.88 6.75 1.31
N TYR A 134 -6.85 6.25 2.55
CA TYR A 134 -8.03 5.68 3.21
C TYR A 134 -9.12 6.72 3.46
N GLU A 135 -8.76 7.93 3.91
CA GLU A 135 -9.70 9.03 4.13
C GLU A 135 -10.35 9.48 2.83
N GLU A 136 -9.56 9.64 1.76
CA GLU A 136 -10.05 10.00 0.43
C GLU A 136 -11.05 8.96 -0.10
N LEU A 137 -10.68 7.67 -0.05
CA LEU A 137 -11.57 6.58 -0.44
C LEU A 137 -12.85 6.53 0.43
N SER A 138 -12.76 6.90 1.71
CA SER A 138 -13.90 6.93 2.63
C SER A 138 -14.87 8.04 2.24
N ASN A 139 -14.35 9.21 1.86
CA ASN A 139 -15.15 10.32 1.37
C ASN A 139 -15.86 9.95 0.06
N VAL A 140 -15.13 9.33 -0.88
CA VAL A 140 -15.69 8.84 -2.15
C VAL A 140 -16.81 7.82 -1.91
N ALA A 141 -16.58 6.82 -1.06
CA ALA A 141 -17.61 5.85 -0.70
C ALA A 141 -18.84 6.53 -0.08
N GLY A 142 -18.61 7.54 0.77
CA GLY A 142 -19.65 8.37 1.36
C GLY A 142 -20.48 9.13 0.33
N ASP A 143 -19.86 9.74 -0.67
CA ASP A 143 -20.55 10.50 -1.72
C ASP A 143 -21.32 9.58 -2.69
N LEU A 144 -20.72 8.45 -3.06
CA LEU A 144 -21.38 7.41 -3.86
C LEU A 144 -22.61 6.84 -3.14
N SER A 145 -22.52 6.57 -1.83
CA SER A 145 -23.66 6.10 -1.04
C SER A 145 -24.83 7.08 -0.98
N ARG A 146 -24.53 8.38 -1.14
CA ARG A 146 -25.52 9.47 -1.15
C ARG A 146 -26.07 9.77 -2.54
N GLY A 147 -25.55 9.13 -3.59
CA GLY A 147 -25.94 9.37 -4.99
C GLY A 147 -25.53 10.74 -5.52
N ALA A 148 -24.45 11.33 -4.98
CA ALA A 148 -24.03 12.70 -5.26
C ALA A 148 -22.97 12.82 -6.38
N VAL A 149 -22.84 11.83 -7.26
CA VAL A 149 -21.82 11.78 -8.32
C VAL A 149 -22.44 11.87 -9.71
#